data_AF-A0A401U1Q0-F1
#
_entry.id   AF-A0A401U1Q0-F1
#
_cell.length_a   1.000
_cell.length_b   1.000
_cell.length_c   1.000
_cell.angle_alpha   90.00
_cell.angle_beta   90.00
_cell.angle_gamma   90.00
#
_symmetry.space_group_name_H-M   'P 1'
#
loop_
_entity.id
_entity.type
_entity.pdbx_description
1 polymer ?
#
loop_
_entity_poly.entity_id
_entity_poly.type
_entity_poly.pdbx_seq_one_letter_code
_entity_poly.pdbx_strand_id
1 'polypeptide(L)'
;MDAAGKDSAIKSVFEGVNPQGCEVSSFKQPSTRELDHDYMWRAMIALPERGRIGIFNRSYYEECLVVRVHPEVLDKQKIPKKLVTKNIWRERFEDISAIERYLSRNGTMILKFFLHVSKEEQRRRFLDRLEEPAKYWKFSMADISERQLWAKYQAAYQDMIHHT
;
A
#
# COMPACT_ATOMS: atom_id res chain seq x y z
N MET A 1 -4.23 6.69 -0.68
CA MET A 1 -4.65 7.89 -1.45
C MET A 1 -3.80 8.09 -2.69
N ASP A 2 -4.45 8.22 -3.85
CA ASP A 2 -3.77 8.56 -5.10
C ASP A 2 -3.41 10.05 -5.17
N ALA A 3 -2.45 10.37 -6.05
CA ALA A 3 -1.82 11.70 -6.19
C ALA A 3 -1.07 12.24 -4.96
N ALA A 4 -0.76 11.42 -3.95
CA ALA A 4 0.08 11.82 -2.80
C ALA A 4 1.55 12.10 -3.18
N GLY A 5 2.02 11.62 -4.34
CA GLY A 5 3.40 11.87 -4.81
C GLY A 5 4.40 10.76 -4.50
N LYS A 6 3.93 9.53 -4.20
CA LYS A 6 4.77 8.37 -3.84
C LYS A 6 5.87 8.09 -4.85
N ASP A 7 5.54 7.98 -6.13
CA ASP A 7 6.51 7.65 -7.18
C ASP A 7 7.62 8.71 -7.30
N SER A 8 7.24 9.99 -7.23
CA SER A 8 8.18 11.11 -7.29
C SER A 8 9.07 11.17 -6.05
N ALA A 9 8.51 10.90 -4.86
CA ALA A 9 9.29 10.85 -3.63
C ALA A 9 10.32 9.73 -3.65
N ILE A 10 9.92 8.52 -4.08
CA ILE A 10 10.84 7.38 -4.24
C ILE A 10 11.95 7.75 -5.23
N LYS A 11 11.58 8.29 -6.40
CA LYS A 11 12.58 8.69 -7.41
C LYS A 11 13.60 9.69 -6.84
N SER A 12 13.14 10.73 -6.14
CA SER A 12 14.00 11.80 -5.63
C SER A 12 14.91 11.33 -4.48
N VAL A 13 14.38 10.55 -3.54
CA VAL A 13 15.17 10.07 -2.38
C VAL A 13 16.27 9.11 -2.80
N PHE A 14 16.03 8.31 -3.83
CA PHE A 14 16.95 7.25 -4.25
C PHE A 14 17.78 7.58 -5.50
N GLU A 15 17.73 8.82 -5.99
CA GLU A 15 18.51 9.29 -7.15
C GLU A 15 20.03 9.14 -6.93
N GLY A 16 20.50 9.32 -5.69
CA GLY A 16 21.92 9.19 -5.32
C GLY A 16 22.35 7.79 -4.85
N VAL A 17 21.45 6.80 -4.85
CA VAL A 17 21.74 5.46 -4.33
C VAL A 17 22.22 4.55 -5.45
N ASN A 18 23.25 3.73 -5.19
CA ASN A 18 23.74 2.75 -6.15
C ASN A 18 22.63 1.72 -6.45
N PRO A 19 22.18 1.57 -7.71
CA PRO A 19 21.07 0.69 -8.06
C PRO A 19 21.33 -0.80 -7.74
N GLN A 20 22.59 -1.23 -7.63
CA GLN A 20 22.90 -2.62 -7.23
C GLN A 20 22.46 -2.91 -5.77
N GLY A 21 22.42 -1.88 -4.93
CA GLY A 21 22.03 -1.98 -3.52
C GLY A 21 20.56 -1.68 -3.25
N CYS A 22 19.74 -1.38 -4.27
CA CYS A 22 18.38 -0.88 -4.08
C CYS A 22 17.39 -1.51 -5.06
N GLU A 23 16.24 -1.95 -4.57
CA GLU A 23 15.21 -2.57 -5.39
C GLU A 23 13.83 -2.01 -5.05
N VAL A 24 13.02 -1.73 -6.07
CA VAL A 24 11.66 -1.19 -5.92
C VAL A 24 10.63 -2.22 -6.34
N SER A 25 9.81 -2.67 -5.40
CA SER A 25 8.65 -3.52 -5.66
C SER A 25 7.38 -2.67 -5.61
N SER A 26 6.73 -2.51 -6.76
CA SER A 26 5.48 -1.74 -6.88
C SER A 26 4.27 -2.66 -6.88
N PHE A 27 3.57 -2.73 -5.75
CA PHE A 27 2.42 -3.63 -5.61
C PHE A 27 1.18 -3.04 -6.28
N LYS A 28 0.52 -3.85 -7.11
CA LYS A 28 -0.75 -3.55 -7.78
C LYS A 28 -1.84 -4.50 -7.28
N GLN A 29 -2.98 -4.54 -7.98
CA GLN A 29 -3.99 -5.56 -7.75
C GLN A 29 -3.37 -6.96 -7.81
N PRO A 30 -3.70 -7.85 -6.86
CA PRO A 30 -3.14 -9.20 -6.87
C PRO A 30 -3.50 -9.98 -8.13
N SER A 31 -2.55 -10.72 -8.67
CA SER A 31 -2.78 -11.70 -9.74
C SER A 31 -3.56 -12.92 -9.22
N THR A 32 -4.10 -13.75 -10.12
CA THR A 32 -4.79 -14.99 -9.75
C THR A 32 -3.91 -15.90 -8.87
N ARG A 33 -2.62 -16.01 -9.20
CA ARG A 33 -1.66 -16.79 -8.41
C ARG A 33 -1.48 -16.20 -7.02
N GLU A 34 -1.36 -14.88 -6.91
CA GLU A 34 -1.24 -14.22 -5.61
C GLU A 34 -2.51 -14.40 -4.76
N LEU A 35 -3.70 -14.42 -5.37
CA LEU A 35 -4.97 -14.71 -4.70
C LEU A 35 -5.14 -16.18 -4.28
N ASP A 36 -4.31 -17.10 -4.80
CA ASP A 36 -4.23 -18.49 -4.32
C ASP A 36 -3.31 -18.65 -3.10
N HIS A 37 -2.67 -17.56 -2.65
CA HIS A 37 -1.87 -17.48 -1.44
C HIS A 37 -2.49 -16.51 -0.43
N ASP A 38 -1.94 -16.48 0.80
CA ASP A 38 -2.29 -15.42 1.75
C ASP A 38 -1.79 -14.05 1.27
N TYR A 39 -2.40 -12.97 1.80
CA TYR A 39 -2.12 -11.60 1.37
C TYR A 39 -0.66 -11.15 1.60
N MET A 40 0.06 -11.81 2.52
CA MET A 40 1.42 -11.44 2.90
C MET A 40 2.47 -12.12 2.02
N TRP A 41 2.16 -13.31 1.49
CA TRP A 41 3.06 -14.14 0.68
C TRP A 41 3.87 -13.37 -0.37
N ARG A 42 3.19 -12.57 -1.21
CA ARG A 42 3.85 -11.81 -2.28
C ARG A 42 4.84 -10.78 -1.76
N ALA A 43 4.55 -10.20 -0.59
CA ALA A 43 5.42 -9.23 0.04
C ALA A 43 6.62 -9.91 0.71
N MET A 44 6.43 -11.12 1.27
CA MET A 44 7.54 -11.93 1.80
C MET A 44 8.53 -12.33 0.73
N ILE A 45 8.07 -12.65 -0.48
CA ILE A 45 8.93 -12.96 -1.63
C ILE A 45 9.77 -11.74 -2.03
N ALA A 46 9.20 -10.54 -1.93
CA ALA A 46 9.83 -9.30 -2.36
C ALA A 46 10.76 -8.68 -1.29
N LEU A 47 10.96 -9.33 -0.13
CA LEU A 47 11.83 -8.79 0.91
C LEU A 47 13.28 -8.64 0.42
N PRO A 48 13.99 -7.57 0.84
CA PRO A 48 15.36 -7.37 0.42
C PRO A 48 16.30 -8.40 1.07
N GLU A 49 17.35 -8.75 0.33
CA GLU A 49 18.48 -9.51 0.84
C GLU A 49 19.32 -8.69 1.83
N ARG A 50 20.24 -9.35 2.54
CA ARG A 50 21.16 -8.69 3.47
C ARG A 50 21.99 -7.62 2.75
N GLY A 51 22.05 -6.43 3.35
CA GLY A 51 22.82 -5.31 2.82
C GLY A 51 22.14 -4.55 1.68
N ARG A 52 20.90 -4.91 1.30
CA ARG A 52 20.12 -4.23 0.26
C ARG A 52 19.00 -3.39 0.86
N ILE A 53 18.59 -2.37 0.14
CA ILE A 53 17.42 -1.53 0.42
C ILE A 53 16.26 -2.04 -0.43
N GLY A 54 15.21 -2.52 0.23
CA GLY A 54 13.94 -2.87 -0.41
C GLY A 54 12.93 -1.74 -0.26
N ILE A 55 12.37 -1.28 -1.37
CA ILE A 55 11.38 -0.20 -1.39
C ILE A 55 10.04 -0.78 -1.86
N PHE A 56 9.08 -0.80 -0.94
CA PHE A 56 7.71 -1.17 -1.24
C PHE A 56 6.91 0.07 -1.63
N ASN A 57 6.67 0.24 -2.94
CA ASN A 57 5.74 1.25 -3.44
C ASN A 57 4.31 0.70 -3.38
N ARG A 58 3.58 1.11 -2.34
CA ARG A 58 2.49 0.31 -1.73
C ARG A 58 3.05 -0.97 -1.11
N SER A 59 2.29 -1.65 -0.26
CA SER A 59 2.79 -2.80 0.50
C SER A 59 1.63 -3.70 0.97
N TYR A 60 1.92 -4.65 1.87
CA TYR A 60 0.90 -5.45 2.55
C TYR A 60 -0.12 -4.63 3.35
N TYR A 61 0.18 -3.35 3.66
CA TYR A 61 -0.81 -2.45 4.27
C TYR A 61 -2.04 -2.19 3.40
N GLU A 62 -1.98 -2.44 2.09
CA GLU A 62 -3.17 -2.35 1.23
C GLU A 62 -4.28 -3.32 1.70
N GLU A 63 -3.93 -4.43 2.35
CA GLU A 63 -4.88 -5.36 2.98
C GLU A 63 -5.75 -4.66 4.04
N CYS A 64 -5.20 -3.69 4.79
CA CYS A 64 -5.96 -2.95 5.80
C CYS A 64 -6.55 -1.64 5.27
N LEU A 65 -6.31 -1.31 4.00
CA LEU A 65 -6.73 -0.07 3.36
C LEU A 65 -7.76 -0.34 2.26
N VAL A 66 -7.32 -0.67 1.05
CA VAL A 66 -8.23 -0.82 -0.10
C VAL A 66 -9.21 -1.97 0.12
N VAL A 67 -8.77 -3.09 0.69
CA VAL A 67 -9.62 -4.25 0.97
C VAL A 67 -10.64 -3.96 2.07
N ARG A 68 -10.29 -3.07 3.02
CA ARG A 68 -11.21 -2.60 4.06
C ARG A 68 -12.26 -1.63 3.56
N VAL A 69 -11.90 -0.78 2.59
CA VAL A 69 -12.82 0.17 1.97
C VAL A 69 -13.75 -0.51 0.96
N HIS A 70 -13.25 -1.57 0.31
CA HIS A 70 -13.91 -2.35 -0.74
C HIS A 70 -13.97 -3.85 -0.36
N PRO A 71 -14.95 -4.28 0.46
CA PRO A 71 -15.05 -5.64 0.97
C PRO A 71 -15.15 -6.72 -0.13
N GLU A 72 -15.62 -6.38 -1.32
CA GLU A 72 -15.65 -7.29 -2.47
C GLU A 72 -14.26 -7.74 -2.93
N VAL A 73 -13.20 -7.03 -2.53
CA VAL A 73 -11.82 -7.47 -2.76
C VAL A 73 -11.46 -8.60 -1.81
N LEU A 74 -11.94 -8.55 -0.56
CA LEU A 74 -11.74 -9.61 0.43
C LEU A 74 -12.43 -10.90 -0.03
N ASP A 75 -13.64 -10.79 -0.58
CA ASP A 75 -14.40 -11.92 -1.11
C ASP A 75 -13.65 -12.69 -2.21
N LYS A 76 -12.72 -12.03 -2.91
CA LYS A 76 -11.88 -12.64 -3.95
C LYS A 76 -10.64 -13.36 -3.42
N GLN A 77 -10.29 -13.21 -2.14
CA GLN A 77 -9.06 -13.80 -1.55
C GLN A 77 -9.18 -15.30 -1.23
N LYS A 78 -10.28 -15.96 -1.63
CA LYS A 78 -10.49 -17.41 -1.46
C LYS A 78 -10.33 -17.91 -0.01
N ILE A 79 -10.42 -17.01 0.97
CA ILE A 79 -10.33 -17.35 2.40
C ILE A 79 -11.61 -18.11 2.80
N PRO A 80 -11.51 -19.19 3.60
CA PRO A 80 -12.68 -19.83 4.16
C PRO A 80 -13.59 -18.83 4.88
N LYS A 81 -14.87 -18.74 4.48
CA LYS A 81 -15.82 -17.71 5.00
C LYS A 81 -15.89 -17.64 6.53
N LYS A 82 -15.68 -18.76 7.22
CA LYS A 82 -15.66 -18.84 8.70
C LYS A 82 -14.52 -18.04 9.36
N LEU A 83 -13.46 -17.73 8.61
CA LEU A 83 -12.31 -16.94 9.07
C LEU A 83 -12.49 -15.44 8.80
N VAL A 84 -13.50 -15.05 8.01
CA VAL A 84 -13.85 -13.63 7.81
C VAL A 84 -14.74 -13.19 8.98
N THR A 85 -14.10 -12.88 10.10
CA THR A 85 -14.80 -12.49 11.34
C THR A 85 -15.01 -10.97 11.41
N LYS A 86 -15.85 -10.52 12.36
CA LYS A 86 -16.00 -9.09 12.69
C LYS A 86 -14.69 -8.44 13.18
N ASN A 87 -13.71 -9.24 13.59
CA ASN A 87 -12.43 -8.77 14.12
C ASN A 87 -11.30 -8.85 13.08
N ILE A 88 -11.59 -9.24 11.83
CA ILE A 88 -10.57 -9.51 10.81
C ILE A 88 -9.53 -8.38 10.70
N TRP A 89 -9.94 -7.11 10.77
CA TRP A 89 -9.00 -5.99 10.68
C TRP A 89 -8.02 -5.92 11.85
N ARG A 90 -8.51 -6.20 13.07
CA ARG A 90 -7.64 -6.25 14.26
C ARG A 90 -6.68 -7.42 14.16
N GLU A 91 -7.16 -8.58 13.72
CA GLU A 91 -6.34 -9.77 13.46
C GLU A 91 -5.26 -9.46 12.41
N ARG A 92 -5.59 -8.75 11.32
CA ARG A 92 -4.63 -8.30 10.31
C ARG A 92 -3.58 -7.33 10.87
N PHE A 93 -3.96 -6.41 11.76
CA PHE A 93 -2.98 -5.52 12.42
C PHE A 93 -2.01 -6.30 13.31
N GLU A 94 -2.53 -7.28 14.05
CA GLU A 94 -1.73 -8.19 14.88
C GLU A 94 -0.75 -9.00 14.01
N ASP A 95 -1.23 -9.58 12.90
CA ASP A 95 -0.41 -10.35 11.94
C ASP A 95 0.71 -9.49 11.34
N ILE A 96 0.37 -8.29 10.85
CA ILE A 96 1.35 -7.34 10.28
C ILE A 96 2.42 -7.00 11.32
N SER A 97 2.00 -6.62 12.52
CA SER A 97 2.91 -6.28 13.61
C SER A 97 3.79 -7.45 14.03
N ALA A 98 3.25 -8.68 14.00
CA ALA A 98 4.00 -9.89 14.32
C ALA A 98 5.09 -10.16 13.27
N ILE A 99 4.77 -10.00 11.98
CA ILE A 99 5.71 -10.21 10.89
C ILE A 99 6.79 -9.13 10.88
N GLU A 100 6.43 -7.86 11.04
CA GLU A 100 7.42 -6.78 11.15
C GLU A 100 8.37 -7.01 12.34
N ARG A 101 7.85 -7.41 13.50
CA ARG A 101 8.66 -7.77 14.67
C ARG A 101 9.56 -8.98 14.41
N TYR A 102 9.05 -9.99 13.71
CA TYR A 102 9.86 -11.14 13.28
C TYR A 102 11.01 -10.70 12.38
N LEU A 103 10.73 -9.89 11.36
CA LEU A 103 11.74 -9.38 10.42
C LEU A 103 12.78 -8.51 11.11
N SER A 104 12.37 -7.61 12.01
CA SER A 104 13.30 -6.76 12.77
C SER A 104 14.21 -7.55 13.69
N ARG A 105 13.70 -8.59 14.38
CA ARG A 105 14.55 -9.51 15.17
C ARG A 105 15.55 -10.28 14.31
N ASN A 106 15.21 -10.48 13.05
CA ASN A 106 16.09 -11.06 12.05
C ASN A 106 16.79 -9.98 11.22
N GLY A 107 17.10 -8.80 11.77
CA GLY A 107 18.02 -7.83 11.14
C GLY A 107 17.48 -7.06 9.93
N THR A 108 16.16 -7.03 9.71
CA THR A 108 15.54 -6.15 8.71
C THR A 108 15.09 -4.85 9.38
N MET A 109 15.68 -3.73 8.99
CA MET A 109 15.23 -2.41 9.43
C MET A 109 14.00 -1.97 8.62
N ILE A 110 12.87 -1.76 9.29
CA ILE A 110 11.60 -1.41 8.65
C ILE A 110 11.30 0.05 8.93
N LEU A 111 11.12 0.84 7.87
CA LEU A 111 10.74 2.24 7.94
C LEU A 111 9.44 2.43 7.14
N LYS A 112 8.42 2.98 7.79
CA LYS A 112 7.06 3.11 7.25
C LYS A 112 6.73 4.57 7.04
N PHE A 113 6.33 4.94 5.81
CA PHE A 113 6.05 6.32 5.45
C PHE A 113 4.64 6.46 4.90
N PHE A 114 3.80 7.21 5.62
CA PHE A 114 2.49 7.65 5.13
C PHE A 114 2.61 9.07 4.59
N LEU A 115 2.51 9.22 3.26
CA LEU A 115 2.48 10.52 2.62
C LEU A 115 1.07 11.12 2.76
N HIS A 116 0.87 11.89 3.83
CA HIS A 116 -0.40 12.52 4.13
C HIS A 116 -0.62 13.76 3.24
N VAL A 117 -1.61 13.68 2.35
CA VAL A 117 -2.03 14.79 1.48
C VAL A 117 -3.41 15.26 1.90
N SER A 118 -3.66 16.57 1.88
CA SER A 118 -5.00 17.10 2.15
C SER A 118 -5.97 16.81 1.00
N LYS A 119 -7.26 16.84 1.30
CA LYS A 119 -8.31 16.63 0.30
C LYS A 119 -8.26 17.73 -0.76
N GLU A 120 -7.92 18.95 -0.37
CA GLU A 120 -7.79 20.12 -1.21
C GLU A 120 -6.60 19.98 -2.16
N GLU A 121 -5.43 19.60 -1.64
CA GLU A 121 -4.22 19.42 -2.44
C GLU A 121 -4.38 18.27 -3.43
N GLN A 122 -5.02 17.17 -3.03
CA GLN A 122 -5.33 16.08 -3.96
C GLN A 122 -6.25 16.56 -5.10
N ARG A 123 -7.24 17.43 -4.82
CA ARG A 123 -8.11 18.01 -5.86
C ARG A 123 -7.29 18.82 -6.85
N ARG A 124 -6.43 19.70 -6.34
CA ARG A 124 -5.57 20.55 -7.15
C ARG A 124 -4.71 19.72 -8.09
N ARG A 125 -4.01 18.72 -7.56
CA ARG A 125 -3.17 17.80 -8.35
C ARG A 125 -3.94 17.00 -9.40
N PHE A 126 -5.21 16.68 -9.18
CA PHE A 126 -6.05 16.03 -10.19
C PHE A 126 -6.45 16.99 -11.31
N LEU A 127 -6.79 18.23 -10.98
CA LEU A 127 -7.07 19.26 -11.99
C LEU A 127 -5.84 19.59 -12.82
N ASP A 128 -4.68 19.77 -12.19
CA ASP A 128 -3.40 20.01 -12.89
C ASP A 128 -3.07 18.90 -13.90
N ARG A 129 -3.43 17.64 -13.61
CA ARG A 129 -3.25 16.52 -14.54
C ARG A 129 -4.15 16.58 -15.77
N LEU A 130 -5.31 17.24 -15.67
CA LEU A 130 -6.26 17.43 -16.78
C LEU A 130 -5.93 18.68 -17.60
N GLU A 131 -5.11 19.58 -17.08
CA GLU A 131 -4.66 20.78 -17.80
C GLU A 131 -3.36 20.55 -18.59
N GLU A 132 -2.59 19.50 -18.26
CA GLU A 132 -1.35 19.14 -18.95
C GLU A 132 -1.53 17.89 -19.84
N PRO A 133 -1.53 18.02 -21.20
CA PRO A 133 -1.72 16.89 -22.11
C PRO A 133 -0.75 15.72 -21.88
N ALA A 134 0.50 16.01 -21.50
CA ALA A 134 1.52 15.01 -21.21
C ALA A 134 1.22 14.15 -19.96
N LYS A 135 0.27 14.56 -19.12
CA LYS A 135 -0.15 13.86 -17.89
C LYS A 135 -1.50 13.17 -18.01
N TYR A 136 -2.20 13.28 -19.14
CA TYR A 136 -3.55 12.69 -19.30
C TYR A 136 -3.55 11.18 -19.05
N TRP A 137 -2.51 10.47 -19.48
CA TRP A 137 -2.37 9.03 -19.26
C TRP A 137 -2.27 8.63 -17.77
N LYS A 138 -1.95 9.59 -16.87
CA LYS A 138 -1.89 9.37 -15.41
C LYS A 138 -3.23 9.62 -14.71
N PHE A 139 -4.25 10.09 -15.42
CA PHE A 139 -5.57 10.34 -14.87
C PHE A 139 -6.46 9.10 -15.06
N SER A 140 -7.13 8.68 -14.00
CA SER A 140 -8.09 7.58 -14.02
C SER A 140 -9.41 8.02 -13.43
N MET A 141 -10.53 7.64 -14.06
CA MET A 141 -11.87 7.87 -13.49
C MET A 141 -12.04 7.14 -12.15
N ALA A 142 -11.32 6.04 -11.94
CA ALA A 142 -11.30 5.35 -10.65
C ALA A 142 -10.81 6.26 -9.51
N ASP A 143 -9.86 7.17 -9.78
CA ASP A 143 -9.34 8.09 -8.77
C ASP A 143 -10.43 9.03 -8.21
N ILE A 144 -11.42 9.38 -9.03
CA ILE A 144 -12.58 10.18 -8.59
C ILE A 144 -13.48 9.35 -7.68
N SER A 145 -13.77 8.09 -8.05
CA SER A 145 -14.57 7.17 -7.24
C SER A 145 -13.92 6.92 -5.88
N GLU A 146 -12.60 6.68 -5.85
CA GLU A 146 -11.85 6.51 -4.60
C GLU A 146 -11.88 7.77 -3.72
N ARG A 147 -11.87 8.95 -4.33
CA ARG A 147 -11.97 10.22 -3.62
C ARG A 147 -13.33 10.43 -2.93
N GLN A 148 -14.42 9.87 -3.46
CA GLN A 148 -15.71 9.89 -2.77
C GLN A 148 -15.67 9.12 -1.45
N LEU A 149 -14.80 8.11 -1.36
CA LEU A 149 -14.59 7.27 -0.18
C LEU A 149 -13.55 7.85 0.79
N TRP A 150 -13.17 9.13 0.65
CA TRP A 150 -12.15 9.80 1.47
C TRP A 150 -12.30 9.54 2.97
N ALA A 151 -13.51 9.69 3.51
CA ALA A 151 -13.75 9.51 4.94
C ALA A 151 -13.48 8.05 5.39
N LYS A 152 -13.84 7.07 4.56
CA LYS A 152 -13.56 5.65 4.83
C LYS A 152 -12.06 5.37 4.82
N TYR A 153 -11.34 5.93 3.85
CA TYR A 153 -9.88 5.81 3.80
C TYR A 153 -9.22 6.46 5.01
N GLN A 154 -9.65 7.66 5.42
CA GLN A 154 -9.10 8.32 6.60
C GLN A 154 -9.29 7.49 7.87
N ALA A 155 -10.49 6.93 8.07
CA ALA A 155 -10.74 6.02 9.18
C ALA A 155 -9.86 4.77 9.13
N ALA A 156 -9.71 4.16 7.94
CA ALA A 156 -8.84 2.99 7.76
C ALA A 156 -7.37 3.30 8.03
N TYR A 157 -6.85 4.45 7.55
CA TYR A 157 -5.49 4.90 7.83
C TYR A 157 -5.27 5.19 9.32
N GLN A 158 -6.21 5.88 9.97
CA GLN A 158 -6.13 6.19 11.40
C GLN A 158 -6.02 4.92 12.23
N ASP A 159 -6.93 3.96 12.02
CA ASP A 159 -6.91 2.69 12.73
C ASP A 159 -5.60 1.93 12.49
N MET A 160 -5.19 1.81 11.23
CA MET A 160 -3.96 1.10 10.86
C MET A 160 -2.75 1.70 11.57
N ILE A 161 -2.55 3.03 11.48
CA ILE A 161 -1.42 3.72 12.11
C ILE A 161 -1.44 3.56 13.64
N HIS A 162 -2.62 3.52 14.25
CA HIS A 162 -2.74 3.42 15.70
C HIS A 162 -2.43 2.01 16.23
N HIS A 163 -2.50 0.97 15.38
CA HIS A 163 -2.39 -0.43 15.79
C HIS A 163 -1.18 -1.17 15.19
N THR A 164 -0.36 -0.54 14.34
CA THR A 164 0.85 -1.13 13.72
C THR A 164 2.04 -0.17 13.73
#